data_AF-A0A822FS13-F1
#
_entry.id   AF-A0A822FS13-F1
#
_cell.length_a   1.000
_cell.length_b   1.000
_cell.length_c   1.000
_cell.angle_alpha   90.00
_cell.angle_beta   90.00
_cell.angle_gamma   90.00
#
_symmetry.space_group_name_H-M   'P 1'
#
loop_
_entity.id
_entity.type
_entity.pdbx_description
1 polymer ?
#
loop_
_entity_poly.entity_id
_entity_poly.type
_entity_poly.pdbx_seq_one_letter_code
_entity_poly.pdbx_strand_id
1 'polypeptide(L)'
;MYYRIRRFCHFIVTLRYFDLLIMIVICLSSISLAAEDPVHESSTRNLVLNYLDYAFTGVFTVELLLKIVDLGVVLHEGSYCRDIWNLLDALVVICALVAFGFTENGAGKNLNTIKSLRVLRVLRPLKTINRVPKLKAVFDCVITSLSNVLTILIVYMLFQFIFAVIAVQLFKGKFYRCSDLSKLTPEECQGYYFDFGNGKNKPECQKRRWEPYDFTYDSVPQAMLTLFTVQTGEGWPTVLQHSIDATGVNRGPRPSHRLEVAVFYVVYFIVFPFFFVNIFVALIIITFQDQGQKELEEAEIEKNQKSCIDFALNAKPIQRCRPKQEGSLRYRIWLLCISSYFNINILEIL
;
A
#
# COMPACT_ATOMS: atom_id res chain seq x y z
N MET A 1 24.93 23.93 -34.36
CA MET A 1 25.56 23.05 -33.35
C MET A 1 24.52 22.37 -32.46
N TYR A 2 23.61 23.13 -31.84
CA TYR A 2 22.51 22.64 -31.01
C TYR A 2 21.66 21.51 -31.63
N TYR A 3 21.28 21.64 -32.90
CA TYR A 3 20.50 20.61 -33.62
C TYR A 3 21.22 19.25 -33.76
N ARG A 4 22.56 19.26 -33.94
CA ARG A 4 23.35 18.02 -34.04
C ARG A 4 23.45 17.32 -32.69
N ILE A 5 23.64 18.09 -31.62
CA ILE A 5 23.68 17.58 -30.24
C ILE A 5 22.32 16.97 -29.86
N ARG A 6 21.22 17.68 -30.14
CA ARG A 6 19.86 17.18 -29.88
C ARG A 6 19.58 15.88 -30.63
N ARG A 7 19.93 15.79 -31.92
CA ARG A 7 19.74 14.57 -32.72
C ARG A 7 20.56 13.38 -32.21
N PHE A 8 21.76 13.64 -31.69
CA PHE A 8 22.59 12.62 -31.06
C PHE A 8 22.03 12.16 -29.71
N CYS A 9 21.55 13.10 -28.87
CA CYS A 9 20.87 12.77 -27.62
C CYS A 9 19.59 11.96 -27.88
N HIS A 10 18.79 12.35 -28.88
CA HIS A 10 17.61 11.60 -29.31
C HIS A 10 17.96 10.18 -29.73
N PHE A 11 19.03 10.01 -30.51
CA PHE A 11 19.53 8.69 -30.88
C PHE A 11 19.89 7.85 -29.65
N ILE A 12 20.62 8.41 -28.67
CA ILE A 12 20.98 7.68 -27.44
C ILE A 12 19.75 7.31 -26.61
N VAL A 13 18.84 8.25 -26.38
CA VAL A 13 17.66 8.05 -25.52
C VAL A 13 16.69 7.03 -26.12
N THR A 14 16.61 6.94 -27.45
CA THR A 14 15.75 5.97 -28.16
C THR A 14 16.35 4.56 -28.28
N LEU A 15 17.61 4.36 -27.89
CA LEU A 15 18.24 3.03 -27.93
C LEU A 15 17.64 2.11 -26.86
N ARG A 16 17.16 0.94 -27.30
CA ARG A 16 16.66 -0.13 -26.40
C ARG A 16 17.69 -0.57 -25.35
N TYR A 17 18.98 -0.52 -25.69
CA TYR A 17 20.07 -0.84 -24.76
C TYR A 17 20.23 0.20 -23.65
N PHE A 18 19.98 1.49 -23.95
CA PHE A 18 20.01 2.55 -22.96
C PHE A 18 18.89 2.36 -21.93
N ASP A 19 17.68 2.04 -22.40
CA ASP A 19 16.55 1.73 -21.52
C ASP A 19 16.79 0.50 -20.64
N LEU A 20 17.36 -0.57 -21.22
CA LEU A 20 17.73 -1.76 -20.46
C LEU A 20 18.80 -1.46 -19.41
N LEU A 21 19.80 -0.65 -19.75
CA LEU A 21 20.88 -0.25 -18.83
C LEU A 21 20.32 0.55 -17.65
N ILE A 22 19.47 1.55 -17.90
CA ILE A 22 18.85 2.34 -16.82
C ILE A 22 17.98 1.44 -15.94
N MET A 23 17.23 0.51 -16.52
CA MET A 23 16.43 -0.45 -15.75
C MET A 23 17.30 -1.34 -14.85
N ILE A 24 18.43 -1.85 -15.33
CA ILE A 24 19.39 -2.61 -14.52
C ILE A 24 19.94 -1.75 -13.38
N VAL A 25 20.30 -0.49 -13.66
CA VAL A 25 20.79 0.45 -12.64
C VAL A 25 19.73 0.74 -11.58
N ILE A 26 18.45 0.90 -11.96
CA ILE A 26 17.35 1.05 -11.00
C ILE A 26 17.25 -0.19 -10.09
N CYS A 27 17.28 -1.40 -10.67
CA CYS A 27 17.25 -2.64 -9.89
C CYS A 27 18.42 -2.73 -8.90
N LEU A 28 19.65 -2.48 -9.37
CA LEU A 28 20.84 -2.48 -8.52
C LEU A 28 20.76 -1.43 -7.41
N SER A 29 20.23 -0.23 -7.71
CA SER A 29 20.03 0.84 -6.72
C SER A 29 18.95 0.50 -5.68
N SER A 30 17.98 -0.33 -6.04
CA SER A 30 16.93 -0.80 -5.13
C SER A 30 17.46 -1.90 -4.21
N ILE A 31 18.28 -2.80 -4.76
CA ILE A 31 18.96 -3.85 -4.00
C ILE A 31 19.96 -3.24 -3.01
N SER A 32 20.72 -2.21 -3.41
CA SER A 32 21.65 -1.52 -2.50
C SER A 32 20.93 -0.87 -1.33
N LEU A 33 19.76 -0.26 -1.58
CA LEU A 33 18.92 0.33 -0.53
C LEU A 33 18.39 -0.74 0.45
N ALA A 34 17.98 -1.91 -0.06
CA ALA A 34 17.51 -3.02 0.77
C ALA A 34 18.64 -3.67 1.59
N ALA A 35 19.89 -3.58 1.12
CA ALA A 35 21.07 -4.17 1.77
C ALA A 35 21.66 -3.30 2.90
N GLU A 36 21.16 -2.08 3.08
CA GLU A 36 21.66 -1.13 4.08
C GLU A 36 21.31 -1.56 5.51
N ASP A 37 22.26 -1.38 6.43
CA ASP A 37 22.04 -1.66 7.85
C ASP A 37 21.33 -0.48 8.54
N PRO A 38 20.11 -0.66 9.07
CA PRO A 38 19.42 0.42 9.76
C PRO A 38 20.00 0.72 11.15
N VAL A 39 20.75 -0.21 11.76
CA VAL A 39 21.24 -0.08 13.14
C VAL A 39 22.65 0.49 13.19
N HIS A 40 23.54 0.03 12.31
CA HIS A 40 24.97 0.38 12.35
C HIS A 40 25.38 1.26 11.16
N GLU A 41 25.13 2.57 11.25
CA GLU A 41 25.39 3.55 10.17
C GLU A 41 26.86 3.55 9.70
N SER A 42 27.83 3.31 10.60
CA SER A 42 29.28 3.34 10.33
C SER A 42 29.90 2.01 9.88
N SER A 43 29.08 0.98 9.58
CA SER A 43 29.59 -0.30 9.08
C SER A 43 30.33 -0.14 7.74
N THR A 44 31.38 -0.96 7.51
CA THR A 44 32.13 -0.98 6.24
C THR A 44 31.24 -1.27 5.04
N ARG A 45 30.18 -2.08 5.24
CA ARG A 45 29.13 -2.31 4.24
C ARG A 45 28.45 -1.02 3.83
N ASN A 46 28.03 -0.20 4.78
CA ASN A 46 27.33 1.06 4.51
C ASN A 46 28.24 2.07 3.82
N LEU A 47 29.54 2.07 4.12
CA LEU A 47 30.53 2.88 3.39
C LEU A 47 30.55 2.52 1.90
N VAL A 48 30.63 1.22 1.56
CA VAL A 48 30.60 0.75 0.16
C VAL A 48 29.28 1.08 -0.52
N LEU A 49 28.15 0.88 0.18
CA LEU A 49 26.82 1.21 -0.34
C LEU A 49 26.66 2.70 -0.62
N ASN A 50 27.25 3.58 0.20
CA ASN A 50 27.26 5.02 -0.05
C ASN A 50 28.01 5.38 -1.35
N TYR A 51 29.18 4.75 -1.60
CA TYR A 51 29.89 4.94 -2.87
C TYR A 51 29.07 4.48 -4.08
N LEU A 52 28.35 3.36 -3.97
CA LEU A 52 27.44 2.90 -5.02
C LEU A 52 26.28 3.87 -5.23
N ASP A 53 25.73 4.45 -4.17
CA ASP A 53 24.66 5.46 -4.25
C ASP A 53 25.10 6.74 -4.98
N TYR A 54 26.35 7.18 -4.81
CA TYR A 54 26.94 8.25 -5.60
C TYR A 54 27.02 7.87 -7.09
N ALA A 55 27.49 6.66 -7.40
CA ALA A 55 27.58 6.17 -8.78
C ALA A 55 26.20 6.11 -9.46
N PHE A 56 25.18 5.56 -8.79
CA PHE A 56 23.82 5.47 -9.31
C PHE A 56 23.19 6.85 -9.55
N THR A 57 23.38 7.79 -8.62
CA THR A 57 22.87 9.15 -8.79
C THR A 57 23.56 9.87 -9.94
N GLY A 58 24.86 9.63 -10.15
CA GLY A 58 25.59 10.12 -11.32
C GLY A 58 24.95 9.63 -12.62
N VAL A 59 24.67 8.33 -12.74
CA VAL A 59 24.00 7.76 -13.91
C VAL A 59 22.61 8.38 -14.13
N PHE A 60 21.81 8.55 -13.07
CA PHE A 60 20.49 9.19 -13.18
C PHE A 60 20.57 10.68 -13.53
N THR A 61 21.63 11.37 -13.12
CA THR A 61 21.86 12.77 -13.48
C THR A 61 22.19 12.89 -14.97
N VAL A 62 23.02 11.99 -15.50
CA VAL A 62 23.31 11.92 -16.94
C VAL A 62 22.04 11.59 -17.73
N GLU A 63 21.24 10.63 -17.28
CA GLU A 63 19.94 10.32 -17.88
C GLU A 63 19.01 11.55 -17.92
N LEU A 64 18.89 12.27 -16.81
CA LEU A 64 18.08 13.48 -16.69
C LEU A 64 18.53 14.56 -17.68
N LEU A 65 19.83 14.83 -17.75
CA LEU A 65 20.40 15.83 -18.66
C LEU A 65 20.16 15.45 -20.13
N LEU A 66 20.35 14.17 -20.50
CA LEU A 66 20.08 13.70 -21.85
C LEU A 66 18.60 13.87 -22.23
N LYS A 67 17.67 13.56 -21.32
CA LYS A 67 16.22 13.76 -21.53
C LYS A 67 15.84 15.23 -21.66
N ILE A 68 16.41 16.11 -20.83
CA ILE A 68 16.16 17.56 -20.90
C ILE A 68 16.63 18.14 -22.24
N VAL A 69 17.79 17.71 -22.74
CA VAL A 69 18.33 18.16 -24.03
C VAL A 69 17.52 17.63 -25.21
N ASP A 70 17.01 16.39 -25.13
CA ASP A 70 16.21 15.77 -26.18
C ASP A 70 14.80 16.39 -26.31
N LEU A 71 14.05 16.40 -25.21
CA LEU A 71 12.64 16.82 -25.14
C LEU A 71 12.48 18.35 -25.07
N GLY A 72 13.49 19.07 -24.57
CA GLY A 72 13.41 20.49 -24.29
C GLY A 72 12.65 20.80 -23.00
N VAL A 73 12.88 21.99 -22.43
CA VAL A 73 12.40 22.34 -21.08
C VAL A 73 10.92 22.71 -21.06
N VAL A 74 10.45 23.68 -21.88
CA VAL A 74 9.09 24.25 -21.74
C VAL A 74 8.34 24.53 -23.05
N LEU A 75 9.01 24.73 -24.19
CA LEU A 75 8.40 25.42 -25.34
C LEU A 75 7.54 24.56 -26.30
N HIS A 76 7.58 23.23 -26.24
CA HIS A 76 6.87 22.33 -27.17
C HIS A 76 5.80 21.45 -26.49
N GLU A 77 4.81 20.96 -27.24
CA GLU A 77 3.69 20.12 -26.73
C GLU A 77 4.13 18.77 -26.12
N GLY A 78 5.37 18.34 -26.35
CA GLY A 78 6.01 17.19 -25.69
C GLY A 78 7.13 17.54 -24.71
N SER A 79 7.12 18.76 -24.15
CA SER A 79 8.18 19.24 -23.26
C SER A 79 8.30 18.41 -21.98
N TYR A 80 9.54 18.30 -21.49
CA TYR A 80 9.90 17.49 -20.33
C TYR A 80 9.03 17.79 -19.08
N CYS A 81 8.71 19.06 -18.83
CA CYS A 81 7.96 19.49 -17.64
C CYS A 81 6.43 19.23 -17.68
N ARG A 82 5.85 18.83 -18.82
CA ARG A 82 4.40 18.52 -18.89
C ARG A 82 4.06 17.09 -18.51
N ASP A 83 5.03 16.17 -18.58
CA ASP A 83 4.84 14.79 -18.15
C ASP A 83 5.14 14.65 -16.65
N ILE A 84 4.10 14.30 -15.86
CA ILE A 84 4.18 14.13 -14.41
C ILE A 84 5.27 13.11 -14.03
N TRP A 85 5.47 12.09 -14.86
CA TRP A 85 6.46 11.05 -14.61
C TRP A 85 7.90 11.56 -14.77
N ASN A 86 8.13 12.41 -15.77
CA ASN A 86 9.43 13.06 -15.94
C ASN A 86 9.69 14.07 -14.82
N LEU A 87 8.66 14.77 -14.34
CA LEU A 87 8.80 15.67 -13.18
C LEU A 87 9.17 14.90 -11.90
N LEU A 88 8.57 13.73 -11.67
CA LEU A 88 8.93 12.86 -10.55
C LEU A 88 10.38 12.35 -10.68
N ASP A 89 10.80 11.93 -11.87
CA ASP A 89 12.19 11.53 -12.13
C ASP A 89 13.19 12.64 -11.81
N ALA A 90 12.88 13.88 -12.21
CA ALA A 90 13.71 15.05 -11.93
C ALA A 90 13.75 15.38 -10.44
N LEU A 91 12.61 15.35 -9.75
CA LEU A 91 12.53 15.60 -8.31
C LEU A 91 13.44 14.63 -7.54
N VAL A 92 13.38 13.33 -7.85
CA VAL A 92 14.21 12.31 -7.18
C VAL A 92 15.70 12.59 -7.37
N VAL A 93 16.13 12.97 -8.58
CA VAL A 93 17.54 13.29 -8.86
C VAL A 93 17.98 14.59 -8.17
N ILE A 94 17.15 15.64 -8.21
CA ILE A 94 17.43 16.91 -7.55
C ILE A 94 17.56 16.72 -6.03
N CYS A 95 16.63 16.00 -5.40
CA CYS A 95 16.70 15.71 -3.97
C CYS A 95 17.97 14.93 -3.60
N ALA A 96 18.41 13.99 -4.44
CA ALA A 96 19.66 13.26 -4.23
C ALA A 96 20.90 14.17 -4.35
N LEU A 97 20.95 15.04 -5.36
CA LEU A 97 22.04 16.00 -5.52
C LEU A 97 22.11 17.01 -4.36
N VAL A 98 20.95 17.48 -3.90
CA VAL A 98 20.85 18.37 -2.74
C VAL A 98 21.35 17.66 -1.48
N ALA A 99 20.96 16.41 -1.24
CA ALA A 99 21.43 15.63 -0.10
C ALA A 99 22.97 15.49 -0.08
N PHE A 100 23.60 15.33 -1.24
CA PHE A 100 25.06 15.25 -1.36
C PHE A 100 25.74 16.60 -1.16
N GLY A 101 25.21 17.67 -1.77
CA GLY A 101 25.76 19.02 -1.60
C GLY A 101 25.76 19.50 -0.14
N PHE A 102 24.78 19.08 0.66
CA PHE A 102 24.75 19.36 2.10
C PHE A 102 25.71 18.48 2.92
N THR A 103 26.16 17.34 2.40
CA THR A 103 27.07 16.43 3.12
C THR A 103 28.53 16.90 3.01
N GLU A 104 28.93 17.47 1.86
CA GLU A 104 30.30 17.92 1.59
C GLU A 104 30.62 19.31 2.18
N ASN A 105 29.65 20.25 2.18
CA ASN A 105 29.95 21.66 2.43
C ASN A 105 29.94 22.12 3.90
N GLY A 106 29.78 21.22 4.88
CA GLY A 106 29.93 21.53 6.32
C GLY A 106 29.04 22.64 6.91
N ALA A 107 28.23 23.32 6.09
CA ALA A 107 27.45 24.50 6.43
C ALA A 107 26.00 24.10 6.72
N GLY A 108 25.70 23.90 8.00
CA GLY A 108 24.34 23.73 8.50
C GLY A 108 24.04 22.31 9.00
N LYS A 109 24.42 22.03 10.25
CA LYS A 109 24.14 20.80 11.01
C LYS A 109 22.64 20.60 11.31
N ASN A 110 21.80 20.48 10.30
CA ASN A 110 20.48 19.87 10.45
C ASN A 110 20.58 18.39 10.05
N LEU A 111 21.16 17.59 10.93
CA LEU A 111 21.29 16.13 10.75
C LEU A 111 19.94 15.46 10.46
N ASN A 112 18.83 16.01 11.00
CA ASN A 112 17.48 15.52 10.72
C ASN A 112 17.06 15.78 9.27
N THR A 113 17.36 16.95 8.67
CA THR A 113 16.98 17.25 7.28
C THR A 113 17.75 16.38 6.29
N ILE A 114 19.04 16.16 6.52
CA ILE A 114 19.87 15.29 5.67
C ILE A 114 19.38 13.83 5.75
N LYS A 115 19.02 13.35 6.96
CA LYS A 115 18.44 12.01 7.14
C LYS A 115 17.08 11.87 6.43
N SER A 116 16.20 12.87 6.50
CA SER A 116 14.92 12.85 5.80
C SER A 116 15.05 12.86 4.29
N LEU A 117 16.01 13.62 3.71
CA LEU A 117 16.24 13.64 2.27
C LEU A 117 16.74 12.29 1.73
N ARG A 118 17.51 11.53 2.53
CA ARG A 118 17.93 10.17 2.18
C ARG A 118 16.75 9.20 2.07
N VAL A 119 15.62 9.44 2.75
CA VAL A 119 14.43 8.58 2.62
C VAL A 119 13.83 8.66 1.22
N LEU A 120 13.93 9.80 0.54
CA LEU A 120 13.38 10.00 -0.81
C LEU A 120 13.99 9.08 -1.87
N ARG A 121 15.16 8.46 -1.61
CA ARG A 121 15.72 7.44 -2.51
C ARG A 121 14.85 6.19 -2.62
N VAL A 122 13.93 5.96 -1.68
CA VAL A 122 12.91 4.90 -1.76
C VAL A 122 11.96 5.08 -2.95
N LEU A 123 11.93 6.26 -3.57
CA LEU A 123 11.12 6.55 -4.74
C LEU A 123 11.80 6.11 -6.05
N ARG A 124 13.10 5.78 -6.07
CA ARG A 124 13.83 5.33 -7.27
C ARG A 124 13.17 4.14 -8.00
N PRO A 125 12.63 3.11 -7.33
CA PRO A 125 11.91 2.03 -7.98
C PRO A 125 10.68 2.50 -8.78
N LEU A 126 10.03 3.62 -8.39
CA LEU A 126 8.86 4.17 -9.09
C LEU A 126 9.18 4.58 -10.53
N LYS A 127 10.45 4.90 -10.85
CA LYS A 127 10.91 5.15 -12.22
C LYS A 127 10.58 3.99 -13.17
N THR A 128 10.53 2.75 -12.66
CA THR A 128 10.19 1.55 -13.43
C THR A 128 8.77 1.62 -14.00
N ILE A 129 7.85 2.31 -13.33
CA ILE A 129 6.46 2.48 -13.80
C ILE A 129 6.44 3.18 -15.16
N ASN A 130 7.24 4.24 -15.34
CA ASN A 130 7.32 4.95 -16.61
C ASN A 130 8.01 4.14 -17.72
N ARG A 131 8.84 3.16 -17.36
CA ARG A 131 9.60 2.32 -18.30
C ARG A 131 8.85 1.07 -18.76
N VAL A 132 7.88 0.59 -17.97
CA VAL A 132 7.08 -0.59 -18.28
C VAL A 132 5.65 -0.13 -18.62
N PRO A 133 5.28 -0.06 -19.92
CA PRO A 133 3.96 0.44 -20.33
C PRO A 133 2.79 -0.30 -19.69
N LYS A 134 2.95 -1.61 -19.44
CA LYS A 134 1.96 -2.41 -18.72
C LYS A 134 1.76 -1.95 -17.27
N LEU A 135 2.84 -1.58 -16.56
CA LEU A 135 2.77 -1.10 -15.18
C LEU A 135 2.21 0.32 -15.12
N LYS A 136 2.59 1.18 -16.09
CA LYS A 136 2.01 2.51 -16.28
C LYS A 136 0.49 2.45 -16.45
N ALA A 137 0.01 1.60 -17.36
CA ALA A 137 -1.43 1.42 -17.61
C ALA A 137 -2.19 0.97 -16.35
N VAL A 138 -1.62 0.04 -15.56
CA VAL A 138 -2.21 -0.38 -14.28
C VAL A 138 -2.29 0.79 -13.29
N PHE A 139 -1.23 1.58 -13.18
CA PHE A 139 -1.20 2.73 -12.26
C PHE A 139 -2.15 3.85 -12.69
N ASP A 140 -2.23 4.17 -13.98
CA ASP A 140 -3.16 5.15 -14.54
C ASP A 140 -4.62 4.72 -14.29
N CYS A 141 -4.90 3.42 -14.40
CA CYS A 141 -6.20 2.85 -14.03
C CYS A 141 -6.51 3.02 -12.54
N VAL A 142 -5.54 2.76 -11.66
CA VAL A 142 -5.69 2.96 -10.20
C VAL A 142 -5.98 4.42 -9.86
N ILE A 143 -5.24 5.38 -10.43
CA ILE A 143 -5.48 6.81 -10.18
C ILE A 143 -6.86 7.24 -10.67
N THR A 144 -7.26 6.79 -11.87
CA THR A 144 -8.58 7.10 -12.44
C THR A 144 -9.69 6.55 -11.56
N SER A 145 -9.52 5.33 -11.04
CA SER A 145 -10.48 4.69 -10.13
C SER A 145 -10.52 5.38 -8.77
N LEU A 146 -9.37 5.88 -8.28
CA LEU A 146 -9.24 6.55 -6.99
C LEU A 146 -10.08 7.83 -6.94
N SER A 147 -10.17 8.59 -8.05
CA SER A 147 -10.98 9.81 -8.09
C SER A 147 -12.46 9.57 -7.72
N ASN A 148 -13.02 8.43 -8.12
CA ASN A 148 -14.39 8.05 -7.77
C ASN A 148 -14.51 7.61 -6.30
N VAL A 149 -13.48 6.92 -5.80
CA VAL A 149 -13.40 6.46 -4.41
C VAL A 149 -13.25 7.63 -3.43
N LEU A 150 -12.51 8.68 -3.79
CA LEU A 150 -12.28 9.85 -2.92
C LEU A 150 -13.58 10.54 -2.49
N THR A 151 -14.58 10.62 -3.38
CA THR A 151 -15.89 11.21 -3.06
C THR A 151 -16.59 10.46 -1.92
N ILE A 152 -16.54 9.14 -1.94
CA ILE A 152 -17.14 8.29 -0.89
C ILE A 152 -16.31 8.36 0.38
N LEU A 153 -14.98 8.38 0.23
CA LEU A 153 -14.06 8.51 1.35
C LEU A 153 -14.34 9.81 2.14
N ILE A 154 -14.66 10.91 1.46
CA ILE A 154 -15.08 12.16 2.11
C ILE A 154 -16.34 11.97 2.94
N VAL A 155 -17.36 11.30 2.40
CA VAL A 155 -18.60 10.99 3.15
C VAL A 155 -18.31 10.10 4.35
N TYR A 156 -17.50 9.06 4.16
CA TYR A 156 -17.03 8.18 5.24
C TYR A 156 -16.31 8.97 6.36
N MET A 157 -15.38 9.85 5.99
CA MET A 157 -14.64 10.69 6.95
C MET A 157 -15.56 11.66 7.71
N LEU A 158 -16.61 12.18 7.06
CA LEU A 158 -17.60 13.05 7.70
C LEU A 158 -18.40 12.29 8.78
N PHE A 159 -18.88 11.09 8.48
CA PHE A 159 -19.55 10.27 9.48
C PHE A 159 -18.61 9.86 10.61
N GLN A 160 -17.35 9.53 10.29
CA GLN A 160 -16.35 9.15 11.29
C GLN A 160 -16.07 10.32 12.22
N PHE A 161 -16.03 11.54 11.68
CA PHE A 161 -15.89 12.76 12.44
C PHE A 161 -17.05 13.00 13.42
N ILE A 162 -18.31 12.77 13.01
CA ILE A 162 -19.48 12.91 13.91
C ILE A 162 -19.33 12.00 15.14
N PHE A 163 -19.04 10.71 14.93
CA PHE A 163 -18.83 9.78 16.04
C PHE A 163 -17.59 10.11 16.88
N ALA A 164 -16.53 10.62 16.26
CA ALA A 164 -15.34 11.07 16.97
C ALA A 164 -15.65 12.25 17.90
N VAL A 165 -16.43 13.24 17.45
CA VAL A 165 -16.87 14.36 18.30
C VAL A 165 -17.68 13.84 19.50
N ILE A 166 -18.63 12.92 19.27
CA ILE A 166 -19.42 12.30 20.35
C ILE A 166 -18.49 11.58 21.34
N ALA A 167 -17.54 10.78 20.85
CA ALA A 167 -16.61 10.03 21.69
C ALA A 167 -15.72 10.96 22.53
N VAL A 168 -15.23 12.08 21.95
CA VAL A 168 -14.49 13.09 22.70
C VAL A 168 -15.35 13.66 23.84
N GLN A 169 -16.61 14.00 23.58
CA GLN A 169 -17.47 14.51 24.66
C GLN A 169 -17.74 13.48 25.76
N LEU A 170 -17.79 12.19 25.41
CA LEU A 170 -18.02 11.11 26.39
C LEU A 170 -16.76 10.75 27.19
N PHE A 171 -15.58 10.76 26.58
CA PHE A 171 -14.39 10.09 27.11
C PHE A 171 -13.16 10.98 27.33
N LYS A 172 -13.20 12.27 26.93
CA LYS A 172 -12.07 13.19 27.09
C LYS A 172 -11.53 13.22 28.51
N GLY A 173 -10.23 12.99 28.67
CA GLY A 173 -9.52 13.06 29.94
C GLY A 173 -9.78 11.89 30.90
N LYS A 174 -10.49 10.84 30.45
CA LYS A 174 -10.83 9.66 31.29
C LYS A 174 -9.98 8.42 31.01
N PHE A 175 -9.17 8.46 29.96
CA PHE A 175 -8.36 7.32 29.47
C PHE A 175 -6.95 7.31 30.07
N TYR A 176 -6.86 7.66 31.36
CA TYR A 176 -5.60 7.69 32.09
C TYR A 176 -5.61 6.63 33.19
N ARG A 177 -4.47 5.99 33.38
CA ARG A 177 -4.27 5.01 34.45
C ARG A 177 -2.94 5.21 35.15
N CYS A 178 -2.87 4.75 36.39
CA CYS A 178 -1.61 4.56 37.06
C CYS A 178 -0.98 3.21 36.63
N SER A 179 0.35 3.12 36.61
CA SER A 179 1.05 1.82 36.44
C SER A 179 0.65 0.82 37.53
N ASP A 180 0.29 1.30 38.72
CA ASP A 180 -0.25 0.52 39.83
C ASP A 180 -1.79 0.65 39.86
N LEU A 181 -2.49 -0.46 39.55
CA LEU A 181 -3.96 -0.54 39.50
C LEU A 181 -4.63 -0.22 40.85
N SER A 182 -3.89 -0.26 41.96
CA SER A 182 -4.41 0.03 43.30
C SER A 182 -4.65 1.52 43.53
N LYS A 183 -4.03 2.40 42.72
CA LYS A 183 -4.11 3.86 42.85
C LYS A 183 -5.00 4.46 41.77
N LEU A 184 -5.94 5.30 42.20
CA LEU A 184 -6.98 5.84 41.33
C LEU A 184 -6.79 7.32 41.00
N THR A 185 -5.97 8.06 41.74
CA THR A 185 -5.76 9.49 41.48
C THR A 185 -4.30 9.75 41.09
N PRO A 186 -4.03 10.82 40.31
CA PRO A 186 -2.67 11.18 39.94
C PRO A 186 -1.82 11.57 41.16
N GLU A 187 -2.45 12.13 42.20
CA GLU A 187 -1.80 12.49 43.47
C GLU A 187 -1.32 11.26 44.24
N GLU A 188 -2.11 10.19 44.24
CA GLU A 188 -1.74 8.90 44.85
C GLU A 188 -0.77 8.08 43.99
N CYS A 189 -0.72 8.34 42.68
CA CYS A 189 0.13 7.64 41.72
C CYS A 189 1.58 8.15 41.75
N GLN A 190 2.19 8.13 42.92
CA GLN A 190 3.56 8.58 43.16
C GLN A 190 4.39 7.49 43.87
N GLY A 191 5.72 7.64 43.81
CA GLY A 191 6.66 6.71 44.42
C GLY A 191 6.84 5.41 43.62
N TYR A 192 7.02 4.30 44.33
CA TYR A 192 7.36 3.00 43.76
C TYR A 192 6.33 1.93 44.16
N TYR A 193 6.16 0.94 43.28
CA TYR A 193 5.35 -0.24 43.53
C TYR A 193 6.14 -1.50 43.15
N PHE A 194 5.72 -2.64 43.71
CA PHE A 194 6.29 -3.93 43.39
C PHE A 194 5.50 -4.57 42.26
N ASP A 195 6.17 -4.78 41.12
CA ASP A 195 5.59 -5.51 40.00
C ASP A 195 5.90 -7.00 40.15
N PHE A 196 4.85 -7.81 40.22
CA PHE A 196 4.90 -9.26 40.33
C PHE A 196 4.63 -9.91 38.96
N GLY A 197 5.32 -9.43 37.93
CA GLY A 197 5.13 -9.88 36.54
C GLY A 197 5.06 -11.41 36.41
N ASN A 198 4.31 -11.89 35.43
CA ASN A 198 3.94 -13.30 35.27
C ASN A 198 5.15 -14.25 35.39
N GLY A 199 5.25 -14.96 36.52
CA GLY A 199 6.22 -16.02 36.76
C GLY A 199 7.55 -15.62 37.42
N LYS A 200 7.74 -14.37 37.85
CA LYS A 200 8.93 -13.99 38.63
C LYS A 200 8.70 -14.19 40.13
N ASN A 201 9.49 -15.05 40.76
CA ASN A 201 9.48 -15.25 42.23
C ASN A 201 10.00 -14.04 43.03
N LYS A 202 10.61 -13.05 42.37
CA LYS A 202 11.11 -11.83 43.01
C LYS A 202 10.42 -10.62 42.38
N PRO A 203 9.76 -9.77 43.18
CA PRO A 203 9.15 -8.55 42.66
C PRO A 203 10.23 -7.55 42.24
N GLU A 204 9.99 -6.86 41.13
CA GLU A 204 10.83 -5.74 40.69
C GLU A 204 10.21 -4.43 41.17
N CYS A 205 11.04 -3.57 41.76
CA CYS A 205 10.61 -2.26 42.21
C CYS A 205 10.56 -1.32 40.99
N GLN A 206 9.35 -0.89 40.61
CA GLN A 206 9.13 0.02 39.49
C GLN A 206 8.54 1.33 39.99
N LYS A 207 8.87 2.43 39.30
CA LYS A 207 8.32 3.76 39.61
C LYS A 207 6.90 3.86 39.07
N ARG A 208 5.95 4.29 39.89
CA ARG A 208 4.58 4.56 39.44
C ARG A 208 4.58 5.71 38.43
N ARG A 209 3.81 5.58 37.36
CA ARG A 209 3.60 6.62 36.37
C ARG A 209 2.12 6.75 36.05
N TRP A 210 1.68 7.99 35.87
CA TRP A 210 0.33 8.31 35.41
C TRP A 210 0.40 8.49 33.89
N GLU A 211 -0.09 7.50 33.16
CA GLU A 211 0.07 7.44 31.70
C GLU A 211 -1.29 7.21 31.03
N PRO A 212 -1.53 7.82 29.86
CA PRO A 212 -2.70 7.51 29.06
C PRO A 212 -2.61 6.10 28.47
N TYR A 213 -3.75 5.53 28.09
CA TYR A 213 -3.76 4.36 27.20
C TYR A 213 -3.24 4.72 25.80
N ASP A 214 -2.83 3.71 25.01
CA ASP A 214 -2.33 3.93 23.64
C ASP A 214 -3.39 4.58 22.73
N PHE A 215 -4.64 4.15 22.88
CA PHE A 215 -5.80 4.69 22.18
C PHE A 215 -6.67 5.51 23.14
N THR A 216 -6.88 6.80 22.83
CA THR A 216 -7.66 7.71 23.67
C THR A 216 -8.59 8.61 22.86
N TYR A 217 -9.43 9.36 23.56
CA TYR A 217 -10.43 10.26 23.00
C TYR A 217 -10.21 11.73 23.43
N ASP A 218 -8.95 12.13 23.68
CA ASP A 218 -8.63 13.48 24.18
C ASP A 218 -8.76 14.56 23.10
N SER A 219 -8.56 14.20 21.83
CA SER A 219 -8.70 15.08 20.67
C SER A 219 -9.44 14.38 19.53
N VAL A 220 -10.09 15.14 18.65
CA VAL A 220 -10.86 14.58 17.54
C VAL A 220 -10.00 13.72 16.59
N PRO A 221 -8.78 14.12 16.18
CA PRO A 221 -7.94 13.26 15.33
C PRO A 221 -7.56 11.92 16.00
N GLN A 222 -7.27 11.94 17.31
CA GLN A 222 -6.95 10.73 18.06
C GLN A 222 -8.18 9.84 18.28
N ALA A 223 -9.35 10.46 18.48
CA ALA A 223 -10.63 9.76 18.53
C ALA A 223 -10.96 9.10 17.19
N MET A 224 -10.72 9.77 16.06
CA MET A 224 -10.89 9.19 14.73
C MET A 224 -9.96 8.01 14.50
N LEU A 225 -8.70 8.08 14.95
CA LEU A 225 -7.75 6.97 14.90
C LEU A 225 -8.22 5.78 15.76
N THR A 226 -8.68 6.06 16.97
CA THR A 226 -9.20 5.03 17.88
C THR A 226 -10.48 4.38 17.35
N LEU A 227 -11.38 5.16 16.75
CA LEU A 227 -12.57 4.60 16.09
C LEU A 227 -12.21 3.81 14.82
N PHE A 228 -11.15 4.21 14.11
CA PHE A 228 -10.65 3.45 12.97
C PHE A 228 -10.17 2.06 13.39
N THR A 229 -9.42 1.93 14.49
CA THR A 229 -9.00 0.60 14.99
C THR A 229 -10.18 -0.25 15.46
N VAL A 230 -11.17 0.38 16.10
CA VAL A 230 -12.44 -0.29 16.45
C VAL A 230 -13.15 -0.79 15.17
N GLN A 231 -13.23 0.02 14.13
CA GLN A 231 -13.86 -0.36 12.87
C GLN A 231 -13.15 -1.51 12.15
N THR A 232 -11.81 -1.56 12.19
CA THR A 232 -11.05 -2.67 11.60
C THR A 232 -11.22 -3.97 12.38
N GLY A 233 -11.85 -3.93 13.56
CA GLY A 233 -12.02 -5.10 14.42
C GLY A 233 -10.74 -5.49 15.19
N GLU A 234 -9.73 -4.62 15.20
CA GLU A 234 -8.42 -4.90 15.81
C GLU A 234 -8.30 -4.13 17.12
N GLY A 235 -8.06 -4.85 18.22
CA GLY A 235 -7.95 -4.23 19.55
C GLY A 235 -9.22 -3.56 20.07
N TRP A 236 -10.37 -3.69 19.39
CA TRP A 236 -11.62 -3.09 19.84
C TRP A 236 -12.11 -3.55 21.21
N PRO A 237 -11.89 -4.81 21.68
CA PRO A 237 -12.35 -5.21 23.00
C PRO A 237 -11.59 -4.49 24.12
N THR A 238 -10.31 -4.17 23.91
CA THR A 238 -9.50 -3.44 24.90
C THR A 238 -9.95 -1.98 24.97
N VAL A 239 -10.19 -1.34 23.82
CA VAL A 239 -10.77 0.01 23.77
C VAL A 239 -12.14 0.05 24.45
N LEU A 240 -13.02 -0.91 24.14
CA LEU A 240 -14.32 -1.03 24.81
C LEU A 240 -14.16 -1.20 26.32
N GLN A 241 -13.29 -2.09 26.77
CA GLN A 241 -13.06 -2.34 28.19
C GLN A 241 -12.55 -1.08 28.91
N HIS A 242 -11.56 -0.38 28.33
CA HIS A 242 -11.09 0.90 28.88
C HIS A 242 -12.20 1.95 28.95
N SER A 243 -13.14 1.93 28.00
CA SER A 243 -14.30 2.83 27.97
C SER A 243 -15.34 2.49 29.04
N ILE A 244 -15.58 1.21 29.30
CA ILE A 244 -16.48 0.72 30.36
C ILE A 244 -15.88 1.03 31.74
N ASP A 245 -14.57 0.86 31.89
CA ASP A 245 -13.87 1.09 33.15
C ASP A 245 -13.60 2.58 33.41
N ALA A 246 -13.79 3.45 32.41
CA ALA A 246 -13.57 4.88 32.52
C ALA A 246 -14.50 5.53 33.56
N THR A 247 -13.91 6.27 34.50
CA THR A 247 -14.66 6.93 35.59
C THR A 247 -14.90 8.42 35.33
N GLY A 248 -14.03 9.27 35.85
CA GLY A 248 -14.06 10.71 35.72
C GLY A 248 -12.73 11.25 35.20
N VAL A 249 -12.69 12.56 34.96
CA VAL A 249 -11.45 13.23 34.56
C VAL A 249 -10.46 13.17 35.72
N ASN A 250 -9.19 12.88 35.43
CA ASN A 250 -8.12 12.71 36.43
C ASN A 250 -8.40 11.60 37.46
N ARG A 251 -9.19 10.60 37.08
CA ARG A 251 -9.42 9.41 37.89
C ARG A 251 -9.16 8.15 37.07
N GLY A 252 -8.59 7.17 37.73
CA GLY A 252 -8.20 5.90 37.15
C GLY A 252 -9.42 5.03 36.85
N PRO A 253 -9.22 3.96 36.08
CA PRO A 253 -10.27 3.04 35.72
C PRO A 253 -10.80 2.30 36.95
N ARG A 254 -12.11 2.03 36.98
CA ARG A 254 -12.73 1.09 37.94
C ARG A 254 -13.44 0.00 37.15
N PRO A 255 -13.19 -1.29 37.46
CA PRO A 255 -13.81 -2.39 36.74
C PRO A 255 -15.33 -2.26 36.67
N SER A 256 -15.88 -2.35 35.46
CA SER A 256 -17.33 -2.38 35.20
C SER A 256 -18.10 -1.15 35.71
N HIS A 257 -17.47 0.04 35.70
CA HIS A 257 -18.10 1.25 36.21
C HIS A 257 -19.28 1.76 35.35
N ARG A 258 -19.12 1.75 34.01
CA ARG A 258 -20.11 2.29 33.06
C ARG A 258 -20.40 1.32 31.93
N LEU A 259 -21.22 0.31 32.22
CA LEU A 259 -21.64 -0.68 31.21
C LEU A 259 -22.47 -0.07 30.06
N GLU A 260 -23.18 1.03 30.32
CA GLU A 260 -24.02 1.75 29.33
C GLU A 260 -23.22 2.24 28.11
N VAL A 261 -21.93 2.51 28.30
CA VAL A 261 -21.02 2.92 27.22
C VAL A 261 -20.90 1.87 26.12
N ALA A 262 -21.15 0.60 26.42
CA ALA A 262 -21.14 -0.45 25.40
C ALA A 262 -22.15 -0.18 24.27
N VAL A 263 -23.26 0.51 24.55
CA VAL A 263 -24.26 0.87 23.54
C VAL A 263 -23.66 1.76 22.45
N PHE A 264 -22.77 2.69 22.79
CA PHE A 264 -22.07 3.54 21.81
C PHE A 264 -21.32 2.69 20.78
N TYR A 265 -20.57 1.68 21.25
CA TYR A 265 -19.81 0.79 20.37
C TYR A 265 -20.71 -0.15 19.57
N VAL A 266 -21.79 -0.68 20.16
CA VAL A 266 -22.77 -1.50 19.42
C VAL A 266 -23.41 -0.69 18.30
N VAL A 267 -23.86 0.53 18.57
CA VAL A 267 -24.42 1.43 17.54
C VAL A 267 -23.36 1.73 16.47
N TYR A 268 -22.12 2.01 16.87
CA TYR A 268 -21.03 2.23 15.93
C TYR A 268 -20.77 1.01 15.03
N PHE A 269 -20.72 -0.21 15.58
CA PHE A 269 -20.52 -1.46 14.84
C PHE A 269 -21.71 -1.87 13.98
N ILE A 270 -22.93 -1.47 14.32
CA ILE A 270 -24.08 -1.68 13.45
C ILE A 270 -24.00 -0.66 12.32
N VAL A 271 -23.89 0.63 12.62
CA VAL A 271 -23.98 1.69 11.60
C VAL A 271 -22.80 1.64 10.64
N PHE A 272 -21.56 1.51 11.12
CA PHE A 272 -20.38 1.65 10.25
C PHE A 272 -20.16 0.47 9.30
N PRO A 273 -19.91 -0.76 9.79
CA PRO A 273 -19.82 -1.95 8.95
C PRO A 273 -21.03 -2.15 8.05
N PHE A 274 -22.26 -2.06 8.58
CA PHE A 274 -23.46 -2.34 7.78
C PHE A 274 -23.73 -1.30 6.71
N PHE A 275 -23.50 -0.01 6.97
CA PHE A 275 -23.77 1.03 5.97
C PHE A 275 -22.59 1.21 5.01
N PHE A 276 -21.37 1.37 5.52
CA PHE A 276 -20.24 1.78 4.70
C PHE A 276 -19.59 0.63 3.93
N VAL A 277 -19.48 -0.58 4.50
CA VAL A 277 -18.94 -1.72 3.73
C VAL A 277 -19.89 -2.06 2.59
N ASN A 278 -21.20 -2.07 2.86
CA ASN A 278 -22.21 -2.37 1.84
C ASN A 278 -22.28 -1.30 0.75
N ILE A 279 -22.23 0.00 1.09
CA ILE A 279 -22.18 1.08 0.09
C ILE A 279 -20.88 1.01 -0.72
N PHE A 280 -19.75 0.75 -0.07
CA PHE A 280 -18.47 0.67 -0.74
C PHE A 280 -18.41 -0.50 -1.73
N VAL A 281 -18.88 -1.69 -1.32
CA VAL A 281 -18.98 -2.87 -2.20
C VAL A 281 -19.94 -2.59 -3.36
N ALA A 282 -21.11 -2.03 -3.10
CA ALA A 282 -22.08 -1.70 -4.15
C ALA A 282 -21.49 -0.73 -5.19
N LEU A 283 -20.76 0.30 -4.73
CA LEU A 283 -20.15 1.26 -5.64
C LEU A 283 -19.00 0.65 -6.45
N ILE A 284 -18.15 -0.17 -5.83
CA ILE A 284 -17.12 -0.91 -6.58
C ILE A 284 -17.79 -1.70 -7.70
N ILE A 285 -18.85 -2.46 -7.39
CA ILE A 285 -19.61 -3.21 -8.41
C ILE A 285 -20.11 -2.29 -9.53
N ILE A 286 -20.72 -1.16 -9.21
CA ILE A 286 -21.21 -0.19 -10.21
C ILE A 286 -20.06 0.36 -11.07
N THR A 287 -18.94 0.75 -10.45
CA THR A 287 -17.77 1.27 -11.19
C THR A 287 -17.14 0.21 -12.10
N PHE A 288 -17.04 -1.04 -11.64
CA PHE A 288 -16.54 -2.15 -12.46
C PHE A 288 -17.50 -2.51 -13.60
N GLN A 289 -18.81 -2.45 -13.35
CA GLN A 289 -19.84 -2.63 -14.38
C GLN A 289 -19.77 -1.52 -15.44
N ASP A 290 -19.66 -0.25 -15.01
CA ASP A 290 -19.53 0.91 -15.90
C ASP A 290 -18.26 0.83 -16.75
N GLN A 291 -17.14 0.43 -16.17
CA GLN A 291 -15.89 0.28 -16.90
C GLN A 291 -15.91 -0.92 -17.87
N GLY A 292 -16.50 -2.04 -17.46
CA GLY A 292 -16.73 -3.18 -18.35
C GLY A 292 -17.68 -2.86 -19.50
N GLN A 293 -18.67 -1.99 -19.27
CA GLN A 293 -19.59 -1.51 -20.31
C GLN A 293 -18.89 -0.57 -21.31
N LYS A 294 -18.02 0.32 -20.83
CA LYS A 294 -17.22 1.22 -21.69
C LYS A 294 -16.25 0.46 -22.58
N GLU A 295 -15.58 -0.58 -22.07
CA GLU A 295 -14.74 -1.46 -22.90
C GLU A 295 -15.55 -2.23 -23.97
N LEU A 296 -16.82 -2.50 -23.69
CA LEU A 296 -17.77 -3.11 -24.64
C LEU A 296 -18.34 -2.12 -25.65
N GLU A 297 -18.31 -0.82 -25.36
CA GLU A 297 -18.71 0.23 -26.31
C GLU A 297 -17.54 0.65 -27.21
N GLU A 298 -16.29 0.63 -26.71
CA GLU A 298 -15.09 0.92 -27.50
C GLU A 298 -14.73 -0.20 -28.50
N ALA A 299 -15.10 -1.44 -28.18
CA ALA A 299 -15.19 -2.49 -29.20
C ALA A 299 -16.57 -2.36 -29.83
N GLU A 300 -16.71 -1.87 -31.06
CA GLU A 300 -17.98 -1.84 -31.84
C GLU A 300 -18.64 -3.23 -32.07
N ILE A 301 -18.24 -4.23 -31.30
CA ILE A 301 -18.53 -5.65 -31.40
C ILE A 301 -19.12 -6.09 -30.06
N GLU A 302 -20.35 -6.59 -30.09
CA GLU A 302 -21.07 -7.06 -28.91
C GLU A 302 -20.28 -8.17 -28.19
N LYS A 303 -20.34 -8.27 -26.85
CA LYS A 303 -19.57 -9.26 -26.05
C LYS A 303 -19.67 -10.69 -26.61
N ASN A 304 -20.87 -11.06 -27.05
CA ASN A 304 -21.16 -12.36 -27.64
C ASN A 304 -20.45 -12.55 -28.99
N GLN A 305 -20.41 -11.52 -29.83
CA GLN A 305 -19.72 -11.56 -31.10
C GLN A 305 -18.20 -11.71 -30.90
N LYS A 306 -17.61 -10.96 -29.95
CA LYS A 306 -16.18 -11.10 -29.60
C LYS A 306 -15.85 -12.51 -29.13
N SER A 307 -16.68 -13.09 -28.25
CA SER A 307 -16.50 -14.46 -27.78
C SER A 307 -16.61 -15.50 -28.90
N CYS A 308 -17.52 -15.30 -29.87
CA CYS A 308 -17.64 -16.17 -31.04
C CYS A 308 -16.43 -16.06 -31.98
N ILE A 309 -15.92 -14.84 -32.20
CA ILE A 309 -14.73 -14.60 -33.03
C ILE A 309 -13.50 -15.22 -32.37
N ASP A 310 -13.29 -14.99 -31.07
CA ASP A 310 -12.17 -15.58 -30.33
C ASP A 310 -12.23 -17.10 -30.31
N PHE A 311 -13.43 -17.68 -30.15
CA PHE A 311 -13.60 -19.12 -30.25
C PHE A 311 -13.29 -19.62 -31.66
N ALA A 312 -13.80 -18.97 -32.70
CA ALA A 312 -13.56 -19.37 -34.09
C ALA A 312 -12.06 -19.28 -34.47
N LEU A 313 -11.35 -18.26 -33.99
CA LEU A 313 -9.92 -18.08 -34.26
C LEU A 313 -9.03 -19.05 -33.48
N ASN A 314 -9.40 -19.36 -32.22
CA ASN A 314 -8.56 -20.16 -31.32
C ASN A 314 -8.96 -21.63 -31.22
N ALA A 315 -10.13 -22.03 -31.75
CA ALA A 315 -10.59 -23.41 -31.74
C ALA A 315 -9.61 -24.29 -32.51
N LYS A 316 -8.92 -25.18 -31.79
CA LYS A 316 -8.11 -26.23 -32.40
C LYS A 316 -8.98 -27.45 -32.66
N PRO A 317 -8.81 -28.13 -33.80
CA PRO A 317 -9.59 -29.33 -34.10
C PRO A 317 -9.29 -30.40 -33.05
N ILE A 318 -10.35 -30.98 -32.48
CA ILE A 318 -10.23 -32.13 -31.58
C ILE A 318 -9.74 -33.31 -32.42
N GLN A 319 -8.55 -33.83 -32.09
CA GLN A 319 -8.03 -35.02 -32.75
C GLN A 319 -8.82 -36.26 -32.31
N ARG A 320 -9.78 -36.68 -33.14
CA ARG A 320 -10.44 -37.98 -32.97
C ARG A 320 -9.54 -39.07 -33.56
N CYS A 321 -8.80 -39.77 -32.70
CA CYS A 321 -8.02 -40.94 -33.10
C CYS A 321 -8.94 -42.13 -33.42
N ARG A 322 -9.50 -42.16 -34.64
CA ARG A 322 -10.26 -43.29 -35.16
C ARG A 322 -9.28 -44.28 -35.84
N PRO A 323 -9.26 -45.56 -35.47
CA PRO A 323 -8.45 -46.56 -36.17
C PRO A 323 -8.91 -46.73 -37.62
N LYS A 324 -7.97 -46.81 -38.57
CA LYS A 324 -8.22 -46.75 -40.03
C LYS A 324 -8.89 -48.00 -40.63
N GLN A 325 -8.76 -49.16 -39.99
CA GLN A 325 -9.28 -50.43 -40.52
C GLN A 325 -10.60 -50.80 -39.84
N GLU A 326 -11.70 -50.66 -40.56
CA GLU A 326 -13.02 -51.12 -40.13
C GLU A 326 -13.01 -52.67 -40.08
N GLY A 327 -13.34 -53.24 -38.91
CA GLY A 327 -13.39 -54.70 -38.70
C GLY A 327 -12.16 -55.31 -38.00
N SER A 328 -11.08 -54.56 -37.79
CA SER A 328 -9.94 -55.02 -36.97
C SER A 328 -10.33 -55.16 -35.49
N LEU A 329 -9.66 -56.05 -34.77
CA LEU A 329 -9.76 -56.17 -33.31
C LEU A 329 -9.54 -54.82 -32.60
N ARG A 330 -8.62 -53.99 -33.13
CA ARG A 330 -8.38 -52.62 -32.63
C ARG A 330 -9.59 -51.70 -32.78
N TYR A 331 -10.37 -51.84 -33.84
CA TYR A 331 -11.59 -51.07 -34.06
C TYR A 331 -12.71 -51.49 -33.09
N ARG A 332 -12.84 -52.79 -32.82
CA ARG A 332 -13.82 -53.32 -31.86
C ARG A 332 -13.52 -52.88 -30.42
N ILE A 333 -12.25 -52.92 -30.02
CA ILE A 333 -11.81 -52.43 -28.69
C ILE A 333 -12.03 -50.92 -28.59
N TRP A 334 -11.70 -50.15 -29.63
CA TRP A 334 -11.96 -48.72 -29.66
C TRP A 334 -13.47 -48.38 -29.53
N LEU A 335 -14.34 -49.16 -30.18
CA LEU A 335 -15.80 -49.01 -30.08
C LEU A 335 -16.30 -49.26 -28.65
N LEU A 336 -15.72 -50.25 -27.96
CA LEU A 336 -16.02 -50.54 -26.56
C LEU A 336 -15.57 -49.40 -25.65
N CYS A 337 -14.34 -48.89 -25.83
CA CYS A 337 -13.79 -47.81 -25.00
C CYS A 337 -14.54 -46.48 -25.15
N ILE A 338 -15.12 -46.20 -26.32
CA ILE A 338 -15.92 -44.97 -26.55
C ILE A 338 -17.38 -45.15 -26.15
N SER A 339 -17.84 -46.40 -25.95
CA SER A 339 -19.22 -46.67 -25.55
C SER A 339 -19.54 -46.01 -24.21
N SER A 340 -20.71 -45.36 -24.12
CA SER A 340 -21.20 -44.78 -22.87
C SER A 340 -21.29 -45.80 -21.74
N TYR A 341 -21.59 -47.07 -22.06
CA TYR A 341 -21.68 -48.15 -21.08
C TYR A 341 -20.32 -48.43 -20.40
N PHE A 342 -19.22 -48.41 -21.15
CA PHE A 342 -17.89 -48.63 -20.61
C PHE A 342 -17.43 -47.46 -19.72
N ASN A 343 -17.69 -46.22 -20.14
CA ASN A 343 -17.38 -45.03 -19.33
C ASN A 343 -18.16 -45.00 -18.02
N ILE A 344 -19.45 -45.39 -18.03
CA ILE A 344 -20.28 -45.44 -16.81
C ILE A 344 -19.77 -46.50 -15.84
N ASN A 345 -19.47 -47.71 -16.33
CA ASN A 345 -18.96 -48.78 -15.46
C ASN A 345 -17.56 -48.47 -14.88
N ILE A 346 -16.69 -47.77 -15.60
CA ILE A 346 -15.40 -47.31 -15.03
C ILE A 346 -15.63 -46.28 -13.91
N LEU A 347 -16.61 -45.38 -14.07
CA LEU A 347 -16.91 -44.37 -13.06
C LEU A 347 -17.51 -44.97 -11.78
N GLU A 348 -18.18 -46.13 -11.86
CA GLU A 348 -18.70 -46.85 -10.69
C GLU A 348 -17.63 -47.64 -9.92
N ILE A 349 -16.49 -47.94 -10.55
CA ILE A 349 -15.40 -48.73 -9.95
C ILE A 349 -14.32 -47.82 -9.32
N LEU A 350 -14.26 -46.53 -9.73
CA LEU A 350 -13.42 -45.47 -9.17
C LEU A 350 -14.11 -44.78 -8.00
#